data_AF-A0A0Q5P3K6-F1
#
_entry.id   AF-A0A0Q5P3K6-F1
#
_cell.length_a   1.000
_cell.length_b   1.000
_cell.length_c   1.000
_cell.angle_alpha   90.00
_cell.angle_beta   90.00
_cell.angle_gamma   90.00
#
_symmetry.space_group_name_H-M   'P 1'
#
loop_
_entity.id
_entity.type
_entity.pdbx_description
1 polymer ?
#
loop_
_entity_poly.entity_id
_entity_poly.type
_entity_poly.pdbx_seq_one_letter_code
_entity_poly.pdbx_strand_id
1 'polypeptide(L)'
;MIFKTAEATMWDLVQRHTGRVGYQRGVKAEGLSAGAPVIDCSGWVSVLLTNAMRAENLAAGRTVLNADDMKALQGWSDRIIQEIETRTGFVLEGKEITALSLPRCATIGLKMGAPEWASNYPRPRGITHIVQIVRRPEDAAPFVSESFGGSIPPGINLTSLDKWLALSEPHRLAGEMWAVDPFRLAMKS
;
A
#
# COMPACT_ATOMS: atom_id res chain seq x y z
N MET A 1 3.75 -5.15 -18.45
CA MET A 1 2.66 -6.11 -18.13
C MET A 1 1.60 -5.36 -17.34
N ILE A 2 0.31 -5.55 -17.64
CA ILE A 2 -0.78 -4.91 -16.89
C ILE A 2 -1.52 -6.01 -16.14
N PHE A 3 -1.57 -5.91 -14.81
CA PHE A 3 -2.22 -6.87 -13.93
C PHE A 3 -3.69 -6.46 -13.72
N LYS A 4 -4.52 -6.63 -14.75
CA LYS A 4 -5.91 -6.13 -14.75
C LYS A 4 -6.76 -6.77 -13.65
N THR A 5 -6.59 -8.08 -13.41
CA THR A 5 -7.33 -8.79 -12.37
C THR A 5 -6.91 -8.31 -10.99
N ALA A 6 -5.61 -8.11 -10.78
CA ALA A 6 -5.09 -7.49 -9.57
C ALA A 6 -5.66 -6.08 -9.33
N GLU A 7 -5.63 -5.20 -10.34
CA GLU A 7 -6.18 -3.83 -10.26
C GLU A 7 -7.67 -3.85 -9.88
N ALA A 8 -8.47 -4.68 -10.56
CA ALA A 8 -9.90 -4.81 -10.28
C ALA A 8 -10.18 -5.36 -8.87
N THR A 9 -9.39 -6.34 -8.42
CA THR A 9 -9.53 -6.94 -7.08
C THR A 9 -9.23 -5.91 -5.98
N MET A 10 -8.17 -5.12 -6.12
CA MET A 10 -7.88 -4.06 -5.16
C MET A 10 -9.00 -3.02 -5.15
N TRP A 11 -9.53 -2.64 -6.31
CA TRP A 11 -10.61 -1.67 -6.40
C TRP A 11 -11.89 -2.15 -5.71
N ASP A 12 -12.33 -3.39 -5.93
CA ASP A 12 -13.50 -3.98 -5.27
C ASP A 12 -13.35 -3.98 -3.75
N LEU A 13 -12.17 -4.36 -3.23
CA LEU A 13 -11.87 -4.29 -1.80
C LEU A 13 -11.98 -2.86 -1.26
N VAL A 14 -11.38 -1.89 -1.95
CA VAL A 14 -11.46 -0.48 -1.57
C VAL A 14 -12.92 -0.01 -1.54
N GLN A 15 -13.70 -0.27 -2.59
CA GLN A 15 -15.12 0.12 -2.64
C GLN A 15 -15.94 -0.49 -1.50
N ARG A 16 -15.62 -1.73 -1.11
CA ARG A 16 -16.29 -2.42 0.00
C ARG A 16 -15.96 -1.82 1.35
N HIS A 17 -14.73 -1.37 1.58
CA HIS A 17 -14.25 -1.02 2.92
C HIS A 17 -14.10 0.49 3.20
N THR A 18 -13.93 1.32 2.18
CA THR A 18 -13.82 2.78 2.35
C THR A 18 -15.05 3.36 3.05
N GLY A 19 -14.81 4.15 4.10
CA GLY A 19 -15.85 4.77 4.93
C GLY A 19 -16.63 3.81 5.83
N ARG A 20 -16.29 2.51 5.85
CA ARG A 20 -16.96 1.48 6.66
C ARG A 20 -16.07 0.83 7.70
N VAL A 21 -14.75 1.02 7.60
CA VAL A 21 -13.74 0.40 8.46
C VAL A 21 -12.93 1.49 9.13
N GLY A 22 -12.84 1.44 10.47
CA GLY A 22 -12.06 2.37 11.28
C GLY A 22 -10.57 2.07 11.29
N TYR A 23 -9.79 2.95 11.93
CA TYR A 23 -8.36 2.72 12.14
C TYR A 23 -8.09 2.20 13.56
N GLN A 24 -7.31 1.13 13.67
CA GLN A 24 -6.72 0.72 14.95
C GLN A 24 -5.31 0.19 14.73
N ARG A 25 -4.32 0.90 15.29
CA ARG A 25 -2.90 0.54 15.19
C ARG A 25 -2.65 -0.90 15.68
N GLY A 26 -1.91 -1.68 14.88
CA GLY A 26 -1.54 -3.05 15.21
C GLY A 26 -2.55 -4.12 14.78
N VAL A 27 -3.79 -3.73 14.44
CA VAL A 27 -4.81 -4.67 13.96
C VAL A 27 -4.63 -4.92 12.47
N LYS A 28 -4.61 -6.20 12.07
CA LYS A 28 -4.43 -6.62 10.67
C LYS A 28 -5.75 -7.13 10.08
N ALA A 29 -5.67 -8.09 9.16
CA ALA A 29 -6.81 -8.56 8.37
C ALA A 29 -7.97 -9.11 9.22
N GLU A 30 -7.65 -9.71 10.37
CA GLU A 30 -8.63 -10.24 11.33
C GLU A 30 -9.60 -9.16 11.84
N GLY A 31 -9.17 -7.90 11.92
CA GLY A 31 -10.01 -6.79 12.36
C GLY A 31 -11.15 -6.44 11.41
N LEU A 32 -11.07 -6.86 10.14
CA LEU A 32 -12.14 -6.62 9.15
C LEU A 32 -13.40 -7.44 9.42
N SER A 33 -13.31 -8.51 10.21
CA SER A 33 -14.45 -9.41 10.52
C SER A 33 -15.18 -9.03 11.82
N ALA A 34 -14.71 -8.00 12.54
CA ALA A 34 -15.33 -7.55 13.77
C ALA A 34 -16.65 -6.80 13.52
N GLY A 35 -17.56 -6.80 14.51
CA GLY A 35 -18.82 -6.04 14.42
C GLY A 35 -18.62 -4.53 14.24
N ALA A 36 -17.51 -3.99 14.77
CA ALA A 36 -16.98 -2.68 14.45
C ALA A 36 -15.60 -2.87 13.78
N PRO A 37 -15.54 -2.97 12.44
CA PRO A 37 -14.34 -3.38 11.76
C PRO A 37 -13.28 -2.29 11.79
N VAL A 38 -12.04 -2.67 12.07
CA VAL A 38 -10.87 -1.78 12.15
C VAL A 38 -9.63 -2.42 11.55
N ILE A 39 -8.71 -1.62 11.02
CA ILE A 39 -7.43 -2.11 10.49
C ILE A 39 -6.37 -1.01 10.50
N ASP A 40 -5.09 -1.36 10.67
CA ASP A 40 -3.99 -0.42 10.52
C ASP A 40 -3.54 -0.24 9.06
N CYS A 41 -2.67 0.75 8.82
CA CYS A 41 -2.18 1.10 7.49
C CYS A 41 -1.52 -0.08 6.77
N SER A 42 -0.58 -0.75 7.43
CA SER A 42 0.14 -1.89 6.86
C SER A 42 -0.75 -3.11 6.64
N GLY A 43 -1.67 -3.40 7.56
CA GLY A 43 -2.63 -4.48 7.42
C GLY A 43 -3.53 -4.28 6.20
N TRP A 44 -3.97 -3.03 5.97
CA TRP A 44 -4.77 -2.71 4.79
C TRP A 44 -4.01 -2.93 3.48
N VAL A 45 -2.76 -2.44 3.40
CA VAL A 45 -1.91 -2.67 2.23
C VAL A 45 -1.63 -4.16 2.01
N SER A 46 -1.37 -4.93 3.07
CA SER A 46 -1.19 -6.39 2.99
C SER A 46 -2.44 -7.09 2.43
N VAL A 47 -3.64 -6.69 2.88
CA VAL A 47 -4.92 -7.23 2.38
C VAL A 47 -5.07 -6.96 0.89
N LEU A 48 -4.84 -5.72 0.45
CA LEU A 48 -4.93 -5.35 -0.97
C LEU A 48 -3.96 -6.17 -1.82
N LEU A 49 -2.67 -6.17 -1.47
CA LEU A 49 -1.64 -6.82 -2.28
C LEU A 49 -1.82 -8.34 -2.34
N THR A 50 -2.04 -9.00 -1.20
CA THR A 50 -2.14 -10.47 -1.17
C THR A 50 -3.38 -10.99 -1.89
N ASN A 51 -4.52 -10.30 -1.81
CA ASN A 51 -5.71 -10.69 -2.57
C ASN A 51 -5.51 -10.44 -4.07
N ALA A 52 -4.91 -9.31 -4.45
CA ALA A 52 -4.64 -8.98 -5.84
C ALA A 52 -3.68 -9.99 -6.50
N MET A 53 -2.59 -10.37 -5.81
CA MET A 53 -1.63 -11.36 -6.29
C MET A 53 -2.26 -12.76 -6.43
N ARG A 54 -3.11 -13.17 -5.48
CA ARG A 54 -3.86 -14.43 -5.56
C ARG A 54 -4.83 -14.45 -6.74
N ALA A 55 -5.57 -13.36 -6.93
CA ALA A 55 -6.51 -13.23 -8.03
C ALA A 55 -5.80 -13.29 -9.39
N GLU A 56 -4.62 -12.69 -9.50
CA GLU A 56 -3.81 -12.74 -10.71
C GLU A 56 -3.30 -14.17 -11.01
N ASN A 57 -2.79 -14.88 -10.01
CA ASN A 57 -2.40 -16.29 -10.17
C ASN A 57 -3.58 -17.16 -10.62
N LEU A 58 -4.76 -16.95 -10.02
CA LEU A 58 -5.98 -17.67 -10.38
C LEU A 58 -6.36 -17.39 -11.84
N ALA A 59 -6.36 -16.13 -12.26
CA ALA A 59 -6.65 -15.74 -13.64
C ALA A 59 -5.62 -16.28 -14.64
N ALA A 60 -4.35 -16.38 -14.25
CA ALA A 60 -3.29 -16.93 -15.08
C ALA A 60 -3.31 -18.47 -15.16
N GLY A 61 -4.06 -19.16 -14.29
CA GLY A 61 -4.06 -20.62 -14.18
C GLY A 61 -2.73 -21.23 -13.75
N ARG A 62 -1.80 -20.40 -13.24
CA ARG A 62 -0.44 -20.79 -12.81
C ARG A 62 0.09 -19.82 -11.77
N THR A 63 1.16 -20.23 -11.08
CA THR A 63 1.89 -19.33 -10.17
C THR A 63 2.69 -18.31 -10.97
N VAL A 64 2.27 -17.04 -10.92
CA VAL A 64 3.00 -15.86 -11.43
C VAL A 64 3.71 -15.15 -10.28
N LEU A 65 3.05 -15.07 -9.14
CA LEU A 65 3.53 -14.47 -7.89
C LEU A 65 3.56 -15.57 -6.82
N ASN A 66 4.75 -15.90 -6.31
CA ASN A 66 4.89 -17.03 -5.39
C ASN A 66 4.36 -16.72 -3.98
N ALA A 67 4.14 -17.78 -3.18
CA ALA A 67 3.60 -17.67 -1.83
C ALA A 67 4.55 -16.96 -0.85
N ASP A 68 5.86 -17.11 -1.03
CA ASP A 68 6.87 -16.48 -0.18
C ASP A 68 6.91 -14.96 -0.37
N ASP A 69 6.76 -14.50 -1.61
CA ASP A 69 6.60 -13.09 -1.94
C ASP A 69 5.34 -12.53 -1.28
N MET A 70 4.20 -13.21 -1.38
CA MET A 70 2.97 -12.78 -0.69
C MET A 70 3.11 -12.75 0.83
N LYS A 71 3.81 -13.73 1.42
CA LYS A 71 4.08 -13.78 2.86
C LYS A 71 4.97 -12.65 3.33
N ALA A 72 5.97 -12.25 2.52
CA ALA A 72 6.85 -11.13 2.83
C ALA A 72 6.12 -9.78 2.93
N LEU A 73 4.93 -9.66 2.33
CA LEU A 73 4.09 -8.46 2.39
C LEU A 73 3.20 -8.40 3.63
N GLN A 74 3.28 -9.37 4.54
CA GLN A 74 2.54 -9.41 5.81
C GLN A 74 3.40 -8.87 6.96
N GLY A 75 3.78 -7.60 6.86
CA GLY A 75 4.70 -6.95 7.80
C GLY A 75 4.24 -5.57 8.25
N TRP A 76 5.13 -4.86 8.94
CA TRP A 76 4.97 -3.43 9.20
C TRP A 76 5.29 -2.59 7.96
N SER A 77 4.85 -1.34 7.95
CA SER A 77 4.99 -0.40 6.82
C SER A 77 6.40 -0.36 6.22
N ASP A 78 7.41 -0.20 7.07
CA ASP A 78 8.83 -0.20 6.71
C ASP A 78 9.27 -1.53 6.11
N ARG A 79 8.86 -2.65 6.71
CA ARG A 79 9.26 -3.99 6.27
C ARG A 79 8.66 -4.34 4.93
N ILE A 80 7.41 -3.96 4.66
CA ILE A 80 6.75 -4.20 3.36
C ILE A 80 7.53 -3.48 2.26
N ILE A 81 7.87 -2.19 2.46
CA ILE A 81 8.65 -1.41 1.50
C ILE A 81 10.02 -2.04 1.29
N GLN A 82 10.72 -2.39 2.37
CA GLN A 82 12.04 -3.02 2.31
C GLN A 82 12.02 -4.37 1.57
N GLU A 83 11.01 -5.21 1.83
CA GLU A 83 10.89 -6.51 1.16
C GLU A 83 10.66 -6.34 -0.33
N ILE A 84 9.76 -5.45 -0.76
CA ILE A 84 9.52 -5.21 -2.18
C ILE A 84 10.78 -4.65 -2.84
N GLU A 85 11.42 -3.64 -2.25
CA GLU A 85 12.67 -3.04 -2.78
C GLU A 85 13.77 -4.10 -2.92
N THR A 86 14.10 -4.81 -1.84
CA THR A 86 15.18 -5.83 -1.83
C THR A 86 14.93 -6.89 -2.90
N ARG A 87 13.68 -7.28 -3.06
CA ARG A 87 13.26 -8.32 -3.99
C ARG A 87 13.25 -7.85 -5.43
N THR A 88 12.90 -6.60 -5.70
CA THR A 88 12.67 -6.10 -7.06
C THR A 88 13.80 -5.22 -7.59
N GLY A 89 14.70 -4.78 -6.71
CA GLY A 89 15.74 -3.79 -7.01
C GLY A 89 15.19 -2.41 -7.39
N PHE A 90 13.91 -2.13 -7.10
CA PHE A 90 13.23 -0.91 -7.53
C PHE A 90 12.69 -0.10 -6.35
N VAL A 91 13.08 1.17 -6.31
CA VAL A 91 12.52 2.20 -5.42
C VAL A 91 12.65 3.57 -6.10
N LEU A 92 11.66 4.43 -5.89
CA LEU A 92 11.73 5.87 -6.14
C LEU A 92 11.74 6.59 -4.80
N GLU A 93 12.53 7.64 -4.66
CA GLU A 93 12.67 8.40 -3.42
C GLU A 93 12.31 9.88 -3.59
N GLY A 94 11.56 10.41 -2.62
CA GLY A 94 11.28 11.83 -2.48
C GLY A 94 10.81 12.47 -3.79
N LYS A 95 11.63 13.38 -4.34
CA LYS A 95 11.28 14.16 -5.54
C LYS A 95 11.10 13.32 -6.81
N GLU A 96 11.63 12.11 -6.86
CA GLU A 96 11.43 11.18 -7.97
C GLU A 96 9.98 10.67 -8.03
N ILE A 97 9.22 10.77 -6.95
CA ILE A 97 7.83 10.33 -6.87
C ILE A 97 6.93 11.40 -7.49
N THR A 98 6.44 11.13 -8.70
CA THR A 98 5.53 12.01 -9.44
C THR A 98 4.40 11.19 -10.05
N ALA A 99 3.32 11.85 -10.48
CA ALA A 99 2.24 11.17 -11.19
C ALA A 99 2.70 10.45 -12.48
N LEU A 100 3.81 10.88 -13.08
CA LEU A 100 4.36 10.32 -14.31
C LEU A 100 5.34 9.17 -14.07
N SER A 101 6.11 9.22 -12.98
CA SER A 101 7.14 8.22 -12.67
C SER A 101 6.59 7.03 -11.87
N LEU A 102 5.46 7.21 -11.18
CA LEU A 102 4.89 6.18 -10.32
C LEU A 102 4.44 4.94 -11.10
N PRO A 103 4.82 3.73 -10.65
CA PRO A 103 4.21 2.50 -11.12
C PRO A 103 2.68 2.51 -10.93
N ARG A 104 1.96 1.80 -11.79
CA ARG A 104 0.49 1.80 -11.79
C ARG A 104 -0.14 1.37 -10.46
N CYS A 105 0.51 0.43 -9.79
CA CYS A 105 0.09 -0.15 -8.51
C CYS A 105 1.19 0.03 -7.45
N ALA A 106 1.86 1.19 -7.45
CA ALA A 106 2.94 1.44 -6.51
C ALA A 106 2.45 1.37 -5.06
N THR A 107 3.31 0.87 -4.19
CA THR A 107 3.15 0.97 -2.73
C THR A 107 4.08 2.06 -2.24
N ILE A 108 3.60 3.00 -1.41
CA ILE A 108 4.39 4.15 -0.96
C ILE A 108 4.49 4.14 0.56
N GLY A 109 5.72 4.13 1.08
CA GLY A 109 6.01 4.32 2.50
C GLY A 109 6.33 5.78 2.79
N LEU A 110 5.87 6.27 3.94
CA LEU A 110 6.11 7.63 4.40
C LEU A 110 6.69 7.62 5.81
N LYS A 111 7.65 8.50 6.06
CA LYS A 111 8.03 8.90 7.41
C LYS A 111 7.09 10.02 7.85
N MET A 112 6.13 9.66 8.68
CA MET A 112 5.15 10.59 9.26
C MET A 112 5.33 10.68 10.78
N GLY A 113 5.67 11.87 11.26
CA GLY A 113 5.90 12.13 12.67
C GLY A 113 7.13 11.39 13.24
N ALA A 114 7.31 11.53 14.55
CA ALA A 114 8.34 10.83 15.33
C ALA A 114 7.70 10.33 16.62
N PRO A 115 6.86 9.28 16.56
CA PRO A 115 6.18 8.80 17.75
C PRO A 115 7.21 8.27 18.75
N GLU A 116 6.96 8.44 20.05
CA GLU A 116 7.94 8.10 21.12
C GLU A 116 8.46 6.66 21.04
N TRP A 117 7.62 5.72 20.57
CA TRP A 117 8.02 4.33 20.36
C TRP A 117 9.11 4.17 19.29
N ALA A 118 9.21 5.07 18.32
CA ALA A 118 10.18 4.97 17.21
C ALA A 118 11.63 5.12 17.69
N SER A 119 11.84 5.78 18.84
CA SER A 119 13.15 5.84 19.50
C SER A 119 13.58 4.48 20.05
N ASN A 120 12.63 3.66 20.50
CA ASN A 120 12.88 2.33 21.07
C ASN A 120 12.83 1.21 20.01
N TYR A 121 12.11 1.43 18.91
CA TYR A 121 11.94 0.49 17.81
C TYR A 121 12.22 1.19 16.49
N PRO A 122 13.51 1.48 16.18
CA PRO A 122 13.87 2.19 14.97
C PRO A 122 13.48 1.38 13.74
N ARG A 123 12.82 2.05 12.81
CA ARG A 123 12.40 1.46 11.53
C ARG A 123 13.37 1.89 10.42
N PRO A 124 13.68 1.02 9.45
CA PRO A 124 14.34 1.43 8.21
C PRO A 124 13.70 2.70 7.65
N ARG A 125 14.54 3.72 7.42
CA ARG A 125 14.13 5.05 6.90
C ARG A 125 13.07 5.78 7.73
N GLY A 126 12.76 5.31 8.94
CA GLY A 126 11.73 5.89 9.80
C GLY A 126 10.31 5.78 9.24
N ILE A 127 10.03 4.81 8.37
CA ILE A 127 8.70 4.67 7.75
C ILE A 127 7.65 4.27 8.80
N THR A 128 6.69 5.16 9.04
CA THR A 128 5.60 4.97 10.03
C THR A 128 4.24 4.79 9.37
N HIS A 129 4.11 5.12 8.08
CA HIS A 129 2.87 4.99 7.33
C HIS A 129 3.11 4.36 5.96
N ILE A 130 2.08 3.72 5.40
CA ILE A 130 2.14 3.07 4.09
C ILE A 130 0.79 3.17 3.40
N VAL A 131 0.83 3.37 2.09
CA VAL A 131 -0.35 3.52 1.24
C VAL A 131 -0.20 2.68 -0.03
N GLN A 132 -1.32 2.41 -0.70
CA GLN A 132 -1.36 1.65 -1.94
C GLN A 132 -2.03 2.46 -3.05
N ILE A 133 -1.39 2.54 -4.22
CA ILE A 133 -2.05 3.05 -5.43
C ILE A 133 -3.00 1.98 -5.97
N VAL A 134 -4.24 2.39 -6.21
CA VAL A 134 -5.30 1.59 -6.83
C VAL A 134 -5.87 2.36 -8.03
N ARG A 135 -6.50 1.64 -8.95
CA ARG A 135 -7.10 2.26 -10.15
C ARG A 135 -8.55 1.85 -10.29
N ARG A 136 -9.35 2.84 -10.64
CA ARG A 136 -10.76 2.64 -10.96
C ARG A 136 -10.91 1.89 -12.29
N PRO A 137 -11.60 0.75 -12.37
CA PRO A 137 -11.70 -0.04 -13.59
C PRO A 137 -12.34 0.70 -14.77
N GLU A 138 -13.28 1.61 -14.51
CA GLU A 138 -14.07 2.28 -15.54
C GLU A 138 -13.23 3.22 -16.43
N ASP A 139 -12.29 3.95 -15.84
CA ASP A 139 -11.51 5.00 -16.51
C ASP A 139 -10.00 4.94 -16.21
N ALA A 140 -9.55 3.91 -15.50
CA ALA A 140 -8.19 3.74 -14.99
C ALA A 140 -7.69 4.91 -14.13
N ALA A 141 -8.57 5.76 -13.59
CA ALA A 141 -8.18 6.90 -12.77
C ALA A 141 -7.42 6.42 -11.51
N PRO A 142 -6.24 7.00 -11.20
CA PRO A 142 -5.43 6.57 -10.06
C PRO A 142 -5.89 7.22 -8.76
N PHE A 143 -5.97 6.39 -7.72
CA PHE A 143 -6.28 6.81 -6.36
C PHE A 143 -5.25 6.21 -5.40
N VAL A 144 -5.09 6.85 -4.25
CA VAL A 144 -4.36 6.33 -3.12
C VAL A 144 -5.36 5.82 -2.10
N SER A 145 -5.24 4.55 -1.73
CA SER A 145 -5.96 3.96 -0.63
C SER A 145 -5.05 3.76 0.56
N GLU A 146 -5.55 4.14 1.73
CA GLU A 146 -4.82 4.09 2.99
C GLU A 146 -5.78 3.88 4.15
N SER A 147 -5.30 3.28 5.25
CA SER A 147 -6.00 3.31 6.54
C SER A 147 -5.24 4.22 7.50
N PHE A 148 -5.86 5.31 7.97
CA PHE A 148 -5.16 6.34 8.73
C PHE A 148 -5.97 6.89 9.90
N GLY A 149 -5.34 6.96 11.08
CA GLY A 149 -5.98 7.41 12.32
C GLY A 149 -6.13 8.94 12.46
N GLY A 150 -5.36 9.72 11.69
CA GLY A 150 -5.45 11.19 11.72
C GLY A 150 -6.52 11.78 10.80
N SER A 151 -7.37 10.94 10.19
CA SER A 151 -8.47 11.37 9.32
C SER A 151 -9.80 11.46 10.08
N ILE A 152 -10.76 12.21 9.54
CA ILE A 152 -12.12 12.34 10.10
C ILE A 152 -13.15 11.93 9.02
N PRO A 153 -13.86 10.79 9.16
CA PRO A 153 -13.66 9.76 10.19
C PRO A 153 -12.35 8.99 9.99
N PRO A 154 -11.73 8.46 11.06
CA PRO A 154 -10.51 7.67 10.96
C PRO A 154 -10.78 6.31 10.32
N GLY A 155 -9.85 5.81 9.51
CA GLY A 155 -9.99 4.50 8.87
C GLY A 155 -9.58 4.47 7.41
N ILE A 156 -10.20 3.56 6.65
CA ILE A 156 -9.90 3.38 5.23
C ILE A 156 -10.50 4.54 4.42
N ASN A 157 -9.62 5.25 3.72
CA ASN A 157 -9.95 6.34 2.83
C ASN A 157 -9.45 6.09 1.40
N LEU A 158 -10.00 6.86 0.47
CA LEU A 158 -9.64 6.86 -0.93
C LEU A 158 -9.51 8.30 -1.42
N THR A 159 -8.32 8.68 -1.85
CA THR A 159 -8.00 10.05 -2.33
C THR A 159 -7.49 9.96 -3.75
N SER A 160 -7.86 10.90 -4.64
CA SER A 160 -7.28 10.94 -5.98
C SER A 160 -5.76 11.17 -5.91
N LEU A 161 -4.99 10.55 -6.80
CA LEU A 161 -3.52 10.56 -6.72
C LEU A 161 -2.95 11.99 -6.75
N ASP A 162 -3.51 12.88 -7.57
CA ASP A 162 -3.11 14.29 -7.67
C ASP A 162 -3.29 15.02 -6.34
N LYS A 163 -4.46 14.89 -5.71
CA LYS A 163 -4.77 15.49 -4.42
C LYS A 163 -3.88 14.92 -3.32
N TRP A 164 -3.66 13.61 -3.34
CA TRP A 164 -2.80 12.95 -2.35
C TRP A 164 -1.34 13.41 -2.48
N LEU A 165 -0.79 13.48 -3.70
CA LEU A 165 0.57 13.98 -3.94
C LEU A 165 0.74 15.43 -3.50
N ALA A 166 -0.27 16.28 -3.70
CA ALA A 166 -0.27 17.66 -3.21
C ALA A 166 -0.24 17.71 -1.66
N LEU A 167 -1.05 16.89 -0.99
CA LEU A 167 -1.08 16.80 0.48
C LEU A 167 0.23 16.23 1.05
N SER A 168 0.89 15.32 0.34
CA SER A 168 2.15 14.69 0.76
C SER A 168 3.41 15.45 0.29
N GLU A 169 3.26 16.60 -0.37
CA GLU A 169 4.39 17.36 -0.92
C GLU A 169 5.48 17.69 0.13
N PRO A 170 5.17 18.10 1.37
CA PRO A 170 6.19 18.36 2.38
C PRO A 170 7.11 17.15 2.64
N HIS A 171 6.54 15.94 2.76
CA HIS A 171 7.31 14.71 2.92
C HIS A 171 8.13 14.38 1.67
N ARG A 172 7.53 14.60 0.50
CA ARG A 172 8.20 14.39 -0.80
C ARG A 172 9.43 15.26 -0.95
N LEU A 173 9.32 16.55 -0.63
CA LEU A 173 10.42 17.51 -0.71
C LEU A 173 11.50 17.27 0.34
N ALA A 174 11.12 16.74 1.51
CA ALA A 174 12.03 16.35 2.58
C ALA A 174 12.75 15.00 2.36
N GLY A 175 12.44 14.27 1.29
CA GLY A 175 13.00 12.93 1.06
C GLY A 175 12.43 11.86 1.99
N GLU A 176 11.23 12.07 2.52
CA GLU A 176 10.57 11.22 3.52
C GLU A 176 9.54 10.25 2.91
N MET A 177 9.69 9.94 1.62
CA MET A 177 8.78 9.09 0.86
C MET A 177 9.55 8.11 -0.02
N TRP A 178 9.10 6.85 -0.04
CA TRP A 178 9.69 5.78 -0.85
C TRP A 178 8.59 5.01 -1.56
N ALA A 179 8.62 4.96 -2.89
CA ALA A 179 7.66 4.23 -3.70
C ALA A 179 8.31 3.00 -4.33
N VAL A 180 7.66 1.85 -4.20
CA VAL A 180 8.11 0.56 -4.73
C VAL A 180 7.02 -0.05 -5.62
N ASP A 181 7.38 -1.05 -6.44
CA ASP A 181 6.45 -1.72 -7.35
C ASP A 181 6.29 -3.20 -6.98
N PRO A 182 5.24 -3.57 -6.22
CA PRO A 182 5.03 -4.94 -5.76
C PRO A 182 4.82 -5.92 -6.91
N PHE A 183 4.35 -5.46 -8.07
CA PHE A 183 4.06 -6.36 -9.18
C PHE A 183 5.28 -6.66 -10.05
N ARG A 184 6.44 -6.04 -9.79
CA ARG A 184 7.71 -6.51 -10.36
C ARG A 184 8.15 -7.86 -9.83
N LEU A 185 7.58 -8.32 -8.70
CA LEU A 185 7.82 -9.67 -8.17
C LEU A 185 7.47 -10.76 -9.20
N ALA A 186 6.52 -10.51 -10.10
CA ALA A 186 6.16 -11.40 -11.20
C ALA A 186 7.21 -11.49 -12.33
N MET A 187 8.17 -10.56 -12.39
CA MET A 187 9.19 -10.49 -13.45
C MET A 187 10.50 -11.18 -13.07
N LYS A 188 10.55 -11.83 -11.90
CA LYS A 188 11.73 -12.53 -11.38
C LYS A 188 11.96 -13.92 -11.98
N SER A 189 11.19 -14.30 -12.99
CA SER A 189 11.26 -15.61 -13.64
C SER A 189 12.49 -15.75 -14.52
#